data_AF-A0A2V6H2B7-F1
#
_entry.id   AF-A0A2V6H2B7-F1
#
_cell.length_a   1.000
_cell.length_b   1.000
_cell.length_c   1.000
_cell.angle_alpha   90.00
_cell.angle_beta   90.00
_cell.angle_gamma   90.00
#
_symmetry.space_group_name_H-M   'P 1'
#
loop_
_entity.id
_entity.type
_entity.pdbx_description
1 polymer ?
#
loop_
_entity_poly.entity_id
_entity_poly.type
_entity_poly.pdbx_seq_one_letter_code
_entity_poly.pdbx_strand_id
1 'polypeptide(L)'
;MAIFAIKFLLLIVDPLPKFYLGDSFSYIYTATSGWIPDDRSYFYGYVIRWLALWTASLTPLLIVQVCLGGAVAIVTAWICWTMFELRTWASFLIGLVCCLDPLQLFWERAIMTETISLFFFSLLLHRSFLYLKKRRAFDLILVQVLSILLIGFRMSYLALVVVLSVALPVLPFVRLVVANRTRRLLIPRRWPVRISHKLQKFIAHFVLSVAAMMVLHHAYKI
;
A
#
# COMPACT_ATOMS: atom_id res chain seq x y z
N MET A 1 -10.53 18.20 -1.27
CA MET A 1 -11.59 18.84 -0.47
C MET A 1 -12.96 18.20 -0.68
N ALA A 2 -13.50 18.15 -1.91
CA ALA A 2 -14.81 17.53 -2.17
C ALA A 2 -14.97 16.09 -1.63
N ILE A 3 -13.97 15.22 -1.86
CA ILE A 3 -13.97 13.82 -1.35
C ILE A 3 -14.15 13.78 0.17
N PHE A 4 -13.40 14.58 0.93
CA PHE A 4 -13.53 14.61 2.39
C PHE A 4 -14.87 15.15 2.84
N ALA A 5 -15.39 16.20 2.19
CA ALA A 5 -16.71 16.74 2.52
C ALA A 5 -17.81 15.67 2.36
N ILE A 6 -17.78 14.90 1.27
CA ILE A 6 -18.71 13.78 1.04
C ILE A 6 -18.52 12.70 2.11
N LYS A 7 -17.28 12.28 2.38
CA LYS A 7 -16.96 11.24 3.37
C LYS A 7 -17.44 11.59 4.78
N PHE A 8 -17.24 12.84 5.21
CA PHE A 8 -17.72 13.31 6.51
C PHE A 8 -19.23 13.46 6.56
N LEU A 9 -19.87 13.93 5.49
CA LEU A 9 -21.32 13.96 5.39
C LEU A 9 -21.91 12.55 5.54
N LEU A 10 -21.34 11.56 4.87
CA LEU A 10 -21.76 10.16 4.99
C LEU A 10 -21.50 9.58 6.39
N LEU A 11 -20.44 10.01 7.08
CA LEU A 11 -20.19 9.63 8.47
C LEU A 11 -21.24 10.24 9.42
N ILE A 12 -21.72 11.46 9.17
CA ILE A 12 -22.78 12.07 9.97
C ILE A 12 -24.11 11.32 9.76
N VAL A 13 -24.38 10.86 8.53
CA VAL A 13 -25.59 10.08 8.21
C VAL A 13 -25.55 8.68 8.84
N ASP A 14 -24.40 7.99 8.81
CA ASP A 14 -24.19 6.69 9.46
C ASP A 14 -22.93 6.73 10.36
N PRO A 15 -23.08 7.19 11.62
CA PRO A 15 -21.96 7.33 12.55
C PRO A 15 -21.66 6.03 13.32
N LEU A 16 -22.45 4.98 13.13
CA LEU A 16 -22.38 3.79 14.00
C LEU A 16 -21.22 2.87 13.60
N PRO A 17 -20.38 2.44 14.57
CA PRO A 17 -19.36 1.44 14.30
C PRO A 17 -20.01 0.09 14.00
N LYS A 18 -19.42 -0.64 13.04
CA LYS A 18 -19.84 -1.98 12.65
C LYS A 18 -18.82 -2.99 13.16
N PHE A 19 -19.32 -4.15 13.58
CA PHE A 19 -18.49 -5.19 14.16
C PHE A 19 -18.56 -6.45 13.30
N TYR A 20 -17.42 -7.08 13.11
CA TYR A 20 -17.32 -8.40 12.53
C TYR A 20 -17.00 -9.41 13.64
N LEU A 21 -17.90 -10.37 13.85
CA LEU A 21 -17.78 -11.35 14.93
C LEU A 21 -16.48 -12.15 14.77
N GLY A 22 -15.78 -12.36 15.89
CA GLY A 22 -14.43 -12.91 15.92
C GLY A 22 -13.38 -11.81 15.79
N ASP A 23 -13.18 -11.29 14.58
CA ASP A 23 -12.02 -10.44 14.29
C ASP A 23 -12.08 -9.09 15.03
N SER A 24 -13.24 -8.41 15.06
CA SER A 24 -13.37 -7.12 15.78
C SER A 24 -13.17 -7.31 17.27
N PHE A 25 -13.65 -8.44 17.82
CA PHE A 25 -13.48 -8.75 19.23
C PHE A 25 -12.01 -8.96 19.57
N SER A 26 -11.26 -9.72 18.75
CA SER A 26 -9.82 -9.91 18.95
C SER A 26 -9.07 -8.58 18.98
N TYR A 27 -9.36 -7.65 18.06
CA TYR A 27 -8.68 -6.36 18.03
C TYR A 27 -8.99 -5.46 19.24
N ILE A 28 -10.24 -5.44 19.68
CA ILE A 28 -10.64 -4.70 20.89
C ILE A 28 -10.01 -5.35 22.12
N TYR A 29 -9.97 -6.67 22.18
CA TYR A 29 -9.35 -7.40 23.29
C TYR A 29 -7.84 -7.16 23.34
N THR A 30 -7.15 -7.13 22.20
CA THR A 30 -5.75 -6.68 22.11
C THR A 30 -5.60 -5.24 22.60
N ALA A 31 -6.51 -4.34 22.23
CA ALA A 31 -6.47 -2.95 22.66
C ALA A 31 -6.56 -2.82 24.18
N THR A 32 -7.48 -3.53 24.82
CA THR A 32 -7.74 -3.43 26.27
C THR A 32 -6.74 -4.21 27.11
N SER A 33 -6.50 -5.47 26.78
CA SER A 33 -5.66 -6.39 27.59
C SER A 33 -4.18 -6.40 27.19
N GLY A 34 -3.85 -5.94 25.98
CA GLY A 34 -2.51 -6.12 25.42
C GLY A 34 -2.22 -7.53 24.91
N TRP A 35 -3.22 -8.43 24.90
CA TRP A 35 -3.07 -9.78 24.37
C TRP A 35 -2.79 -9.77 22.87
N ILE A 36 -1.72 -10.46 22.45
CA ILE A 36 -1.32 -10.62 21.05
C ILE A 36 -1.81 -12.00 20.57
N PRO A 37 -2.71 -12.06 19.58
CA PRO A 37 -3.16 -13.34 19.02
C PRO A 37 -2.05 -14.00 18.18
N ASP A 38 -1.86 -15.31 18.36
CA ASP A 38 -0.80 -16.07 17.67
C ASP A 38 -1.03 -16.19 16.15
N ASP A 39 -2.30 -16.29 15.72
CA ASP A 39 -2.66 -16.56 14.32
C ASP A 39 -3.10 -15.31 13.52
N ARG A 40 -2.98 -14.09 14.10
CA ARG A 40 -3.58 -12.88 13.52
C ARG A 40 -2.67 -11.66 13.64
N SER A 41 -2.87 -10.70 12.73
CA SER A 41 -2.22 -9.39 12.85
C SER A 41 -2.68 -8.66 14.11
N TYR A 42 -1.74 -8.13 14.89
CA TYR A 42 -2.04 -7.47 16.17
C TYR A 42 -1.93 -5.93 16.12
N PHE A 43 -1.27 -5.37 15.10
CA PHE A 43 -1.00 -3.94 14.98
C PHE A 43 -2.25 -3.06 15.07
N TYR A 44 -3.35 -3.52 14.48
CA TYR A 44 -4.60 -2.76 14.50
C TYR A 44 -5.18 -2.62 15.91
N GLY A 45 -5.05 -3.63 16.78
CA GLY A 45 -5.45 -3.52 18.18
C GLY A 45 -4.72 -2.40 18.92
N TYR A 46 -3.44 -2.19 18.64
CA TYR A 46 -2.69 -1.05 19.19
C TYR A 46 -3.12 0.31 18.61
N VAL A 47 -3.55 0.36 17.34
CA VAL A 47 -4.16 1.58 16.77
C VAL A 47 -5.46 1.91 17.50
N ILE A 48 -6.32 0.92 17.74
CA ILE A 48 -7.53 1.10 18.56
C ILE A 48 -7.14 1.58 19.96
N ARG A 49 -6.14 0.96 20.59
CA ARG A 49 -5.63 1.34 21.92
C ARG A 49 -5.31 2.83 21.98
N TRP A 50 -4.56 3.32 21.00
CA TRP A 50 -4.12 4.71 20.96
C TRP A 50 -5.24 5.70 20.64
N LEU A 51 -6.21 5.34 19.80
CA LEU A 51 -7.25 6.27 19.37
C LEU A 51 -8.50 6.26 20.26
N ALA A 52 -8.85 5.10 20.82
CA ALA A 52 -10.16 4.87 21.44
C ALA A 52 -10.14 4.74 22.96
N LEU A 53 -9.02 4.30 23.59
CA LEU A 53 -9.04 4.06 25.04
C LEU A 53 -9.06 5.36 25.85
N TRP A 54 -8.20 6.33 25.52
CA TRP A 54 -8.14 7.58 26.27
C TRP A 54 -9.38 8.45 26.06
N THR A 55 -10.08 8.28 24.94
CA THR A 55 -11.36 8.94 24.64
C THR A 55 -12.58 8.15 25.11
N ALA A 56 -12.38 6.91 25.59
CA ALA A 56 -13.45 5.95 25.89
C ALA A 56 -14.50 5.83 24.77
N SER A 57 -14.09 6.02 23.50
CA SER A 57 -15.00 6.12 22.36
C SER A 57 -14.35 5.62 21.07
N LEU A 58 -15.13 4.97 20.21
CA LEU A 58 -14.67 4.51 18.89
C LEU A 58 -14.76 5.60 17.82
N THR A 59 -15.39 6.74 18.11
CA THR A 59 -15.56 7.84 17.15
C THR A 59 -14.23 8.34 16.56
N PRO A 60 -13.14 8.54 17.34
CA PRO A 60 -11.85 8.96 16.78
C PRO A 60 -11.27 7.94 15.79
N LEU A 61 -11.45 6.65 16.06
CA LEU A 61 -11.05 5.57 15.15
C LEU A 61 -11.82 5.67 13.83
N LEU A 62 -13.14 5.86 13.89
CA LEU A 62 -13.97 6.03 12.69
C LEU A 62 -13.57 7.25 11.88
N ILE A 63 -13.29 8.39 12.53
CA ILE A 63 -12.80 9.61 11.86
C ILE A 63 -11.49 9.31 11.13
N VAL A 64 -10.55 8.63 11.77
CA VAL A 64 -9.28 8.25 11.13
C VAL A 64 -9.53 7.32 9.95
N GLN A 65 -10.38 6.30 10.08
CA GLN A 65 -10.72 5.39 8.99
C GLN A 65 -11.34 6.14 7.80
N VAL A 66 -12.29 7.05 8.05
CA VAL A 66 -12.92 7.88 7.03
C VAL A 66 -11.89 8.78 6.33
N CYS A 67 -10.95 9.37 7.07
CA CYS A 67 -9.85 10.13 6.51
C CYS A 67 -8.94 9.26 5.63
N LEU A 68 -8.58 8.07 6.07
CA LEU A 68 -7.76 7.13 5.30
C LEU A 68 -8.48 6.65 4.03
N GLY A 69 -9.77 6.38 4.11
CA GLY A 69 -10.60 6.06 2.95
C GLY A 69 -10.68 7.21 1.94
N GLY A 70 -10.83 8.46 2.41
CA GLY A 70 -10.71 9.64 1.56
C GLY A 70 -9.33 9.76 0.91
N ALA A 71 -8.26 9.47 1.66
CA ALA A 71 -6.90 9.47 1.14
C ALA A 71 -6.70 8.38 0.07
N VAL A 72 -7.27 7.18 0.23
CA VAL A 72 -7.25 6.11 -0.79
C VAL A 72 -7.86 6.61 -2.09
N ALA A 73 -9.05 7.22 -2.04
CA ALA A 73 -9.73 7.76 -3.22
C ALA A 73 -8.87 8.83 -3.94
N ILE A 74 -8.22 9.71 -3.18
CA ILE A 74 -7.30 10.72 -3.72
C ILE A 74 -6.07 10.08 -4.36
N VAL A 75 -5.43 9.12 -3.69
CA VAL A 75 -4.24 8.43 -4.20
C VAL A 75 -4.59 7.66 -5.48
N THR A 76 -5.74 6.99 -5.54
CA THR A 76 -6.23 6.30 -6.73
C THR A 76 -6.42 7.27 -7.89
N ALA A 77 -7.14 8.39 -7.69
CA ALA A 77 -7.30 9.43 -8.71
C ALA A 77 -5.95 10.00 -9.17
N TRP A 78 -5.02 10.21 -8.24
CA TRP A 78 -3.67 10.67 -8.53
C TRP A 78 -2.90 9.69 -9.40
N ILE A 79 -2.96 8.38 -9.10
CA ILE A 79 -2.33 7.33 -9.91
C ILE A 79 -2.90 7.37 -11.33
N CYS A 80 -4.23 7.42 -11.47
CA CYS A 80 -4.91 7.52 -12.76
C CYS A 80 -4.41 8.73 -13.58
N TRP A 81 -4.32 9.89 -12.95
CA TRP A 81 -3.88 11.11 -13.63
C TRP A 81 -2.39 11.08 -14.00
N THR A 82 -1.52 10.69 -13.07
CA THR A 82 -0.05 10.86 -13.23
C THR A 82 0.68 9.68 -13.85
N MET A 83 0.14 8.46 -13.71
CA MET A 83 0.77 7.23 -14.20
C MET A 83 0.08 6.70 -15.45
N PHE A 84 -1.24 6.80 -15.53
CA PHE A 84 -2.03 6.37 -16.69
C PHE A 84 -2.38 7.51 -17.66
N GLU A 85 -1.96 8.74 -17.34
CA GLU A 85 -2.14 9.93 -18.20
C GLU A 85 -3.60 10.16 -18.60
N LEU A 86 -4.53 9.73 -17.74
CA LEU A 86 -5.96 9.98 -17.90
C LEU A 86 -6.23 11.48 -17.83
N ARG A 87 -7.28 11.91 -18.55
CA ARG A 87 -7.79 13.29 -18.44
C ARG A 87 -8.13 13.61 -16.98
N THR A 88 -7.92 14.86 -16.58
CA THR A 88 -8.12 15.32 -15.19
C THR A 88 -9.53 15.04 -14.68
N TRP A 89 -10.55 15.32 -15.49
CA TRP A 89 -11.95 15.05 -15.14
C TRP A 89 -12.23 13.55 -14.95
N ALA A 90 -11.69 12.69 -15.82
CA ALA A 90 -11.90 11.25 -15.73
C ALA A 90 -11.22 10.66 -14.49
N SER A 91 -10.02 11.15 -14.16
CA SER A 91 -9.31 10.77 -12.94
C SER A 91 -10.07 11.20 -11.68
N PHE A 92 -10.67 12.40 -11.71
CA PHE A 92 -11.52 12.88 -10.62
C PHE A 92 -12.77 12.01 -10.47
N LEU A 93 -13.44 11.64 -11.56
CA LEU A 93 -14.60 10.74 -11.51
C LEU A 93 -14.24 9.38 -10.90
N ILE A 94 -13.09 8.80 -11.27
CA ILE A 94 -12.63 7.54 -10.65
C ILE A 94 -12.43 7.70 -9.14
N GLY A 95 -11.82 8.81 -8.70
CA GLY A 95 -11.69 9.12 -7.28
C GLY A 95 -13.05 9.27 -6.59
N LEU A 96 -14.02 9.89 -7.26
CA LEU A 96 -15.36 10.08 -6.72
C LEU A 96 -16.14 8.75 -6.64
N VAL A 97 -16.02 7.88 -7.64
CA VAL A 97 -16.58 6.52 -7.62
C VAL A 97 -15.95 5.72 -6.48
N CYS A 98 -14.62 5.75 -6.32
CA CYS A 98 -13.93 5.11 -5.20
C CYS A 98 -14.41 5.67 -3.85
N CYS A 99 -14.61 6.99 -3.76
CA CYS A 99 -15.13 7.64 -2.55
C CYS A 99 -16.55 7.15 -2.18
N LEU A 100 -17.39 6.86 -3.17
CA LEU A 100 -18.77 6.42 -3.00
C LEU A 100 -18.93 4.89 -3.04
N ASP A 101 -17.83 4.14 -3.18
CA ASP A 101 -17.87 2.69 -3.25
C ASP A 101 -18.52 2.12 -1.97
N PRO A 102 -19.62 1.35 -2.09
CA PRO A 102 -20.35 0.83 -0.93
C PRO A 102 -19.49 -0.06 -0.04
N LEU A 103 -18.58 -0.84 -0.63
CA LEU A 103 -17.66 -1.68 0.14
C LEU A 103 -16.69 -0.82 0.93
N GLN A 104 -16.08 0.19 0.31
CA GLN A 104 -15.21 1.12 1.03
C GLN A 104 -15.93 1.84 2.17
N LEU A 105 -17.17 2.31 1.94
CA LEU A 105 -17.97 2.94 2.98
C LEU A 105 -18.30 1.99 4.14
N PHE A 106 -18.59 0.72 3.84
CA PHE A 106 -18.80 -0.30 4.85
C PHE A 106 -17.54 -0.53 5.70
N TRP A 107 -16.39 -0.75 5.07
CA TRP A 107 -15.13 -1.03 5.76
C TRP A 107 -14.60 0.14 6.59
N GLU A 108 -14.91 1.37 6.20
CA GLU A 108 -14.58 2.56 6.98
C GLU A 108 -15.35 2.63 8.31
N ARG A 109 -16.50 1.92 8.43
CA ARG A 109 -17.34 1.85 9.63
C ARG A 109 -17.07 0.59 10.43
N ALA A 110 -16.59 -0.46 9.75
CA ALA A 110 -16.16 -1.69 10.40
C ALA A 110 -14.92 -1.46 11.27
N ILE A 111 -14.91 -2.01 12.48
CA ILE A 111 -13.71 -2.06 13.33
C ILE A 111 -12.83 -3.20 12.83
N MET A 112 -12.15 -2.95 11.71
CA MET A 112 -11.33 -3.90 11.02
C MET A 112 -10.13 -3.25 10.29
N THR A 113 -9.21 -4.08 9.81
CA THR A 113 -7.93 -3.65 9.24
C THR A 113 -8.01 -3.21 7.78
N GLU A 114 -9.14 -3.45 7.11
CA GLU A 114 -9.36 -3.27 5.67
C GLU A 114 -9.06 -1.83 5.25
N THR A 115 -9.61 -0.84 5.94
CA THR A 115 -9.43 0.57 5.54
C THR A 115 -7.97 1.02 5.66
N ILE A 116 -7.30 0.64 6.75
CA ILE A 116 -5.90 1.00 6.99
C ILE A 116 -4.98 0.25 6.02
N SER A 117 -5.21 -1.05 5.85
CA SER A 117 -4.43 -1.88 4.92
C SER A 117 -4.63 -1.43 3.47
N LEU A 118 -5.85 -1.07 3.06
CA LEU A 118 -6.14 -0.53 1.73
C LEU A 118 -5.42 0.81 1.49
N PHE A 119 -5.32 1.66 2.50
CA PHE A 119 -4.52 2.88 2.43
C PHE A 119 -3.04 2.59 2.18
N PHE A 120 -2.41 1.74 2.98
CA PHE A 120 -1.01 1.35 2.78
C PHE A 120 -0.81 0.66 1.43
N PHE A 121 -1.76 -0.17 1.00
CA PHE A 121 -1.73 -0.82 -0.31
C PHE A 121 -1.80 0.21 -1.46
N SER A 122 -2.66 1.23 -1.37
CA SER A 122 -2.74 2.28 -2.38
C SER A 122 -1.42 3.07 -2.51
N LEU A 123 -0.76 3.36 -1.38
CA LEU A 123 0.55 4.00 -1.36
C LEU A 123 1.65 3.08 -1.92
N LEU A 124 1.59 1.79 -1.59
CA LEU A 124 2.50 0.77 -2.11
C LEU A 124 2.42 0.71 -3.64
N LEU A 125 1.21 0.69 -4.21
CA LEU A 125 0.99 0.76 -5.65
C LEU A 125 1.52 2.06 -6.25
N HIS A 126 1.22 3.20 -5.63
CA HIS A 126 1.71 4.50 -6.09
C HIS A 126 3.25 4.52 -6.18
N ARG A 127 3.94 4.07 -5.13
CA ARG A 127 5.41 4.02 -5.08
C ARG A 127 5.98 2.99 -6.04
N SER A 128 5.31 1.86 -6.22
CA SER A 128 5.67 0.85 -7.22
C SER A 128 5.67 1.43 -8.63
N PHE A 129 4.60 2.16 -9.02
CA PHE A 129 4.55 2.82 -10.33
C PHE A 129 5.59 3.93 -10.48
N LEU A 130 5.80 4.74 -9.44
CA LEU A 130 6.86 5.75 -9.44
C LEU A 130 8.25 5.13 -9.64
N TYR A 131 8.52 4.00 -8.99
CA TYR A 131 9.76 3.26 -9.18
C TYR A 131 9.90 2.78 -10.62
N LEU A 132 8.85 2.20 -11.22
CA LEU A 132 8.90 1.77 -12.62
C LEU A 132 9.17 2.93 -13.60
N LYS A 133 8.66 4.13 -13.29
CA LYS A 133 8.86 5.35 -14.10
C LYS A 133 10.24 5.98 -13.91
N LYS A 134 10.68 6.18 -12.66
CA LYS A 134 11.89 6.97 -12.32
C LYS A 134 13.11 6.13 -11.93
N ARG A 135 12.92 4.86 -11.55
CA ARG A 135 13.94 3.87 -11.19
C ARG A 135 14.87 4.31 -10.06
N ARG A 136 14.37 5.05 -9.07
CA ARG A 136 15.16 5.49 -7.92
C ARG A 136 15.20 4.40 -6.86
N ALA A 137 16.38 4.12 -6.30
CA ALA A 137 16.54 3.14 -5.23
C ALA A 137 15.74 3.49 -3.97
N PHE A 138 15.57 4.79 -3.68
CA PHE A 138 14.76 5.28 -2.57
C PHE A 138 13.29 4.82 -2.64
N ASP A 139 12.70 4.76 -3.84
CA ASP A 139 11.32 4.29 -3.99
C ASP A 139 11.19 2.79 -3.65
N LEU A 140 12.24 1.98 -3.87
CA LEU A 140 12.25 0.58 -3.42
C LEU A 140 12.29 0.46 -1.91
N ILE A 141 13.10 1.28 -1.23
CA ILE A 141 13.15 1.29 0.24
C ILE A 141 11.77 1.65 0.80
N LEU A 142 11.14 2.69 0.26
CA LEU A 142 9.77 3.06 0.66
C LEU A 142 8.76 1.95 0.39
N VAL A 143 8.85 1.25 -0.75
CA VAL A 143 8.00 0.09 -1.04
C VAL A 143 8.17 -0.99 0.02
N GLN A 144 9.41 -1.29 0.47
CA GLN A 144 9.63 -2.30 1.50
C GLN A 144 9.09 -1.86 2.87
N VAL A 145 9.29 -0.59 3.27
CA VAL A 145 8.71 -0.06 4.52
C VAL A 145 7.18 -0.15 4.50
N LEU A 146 6.54 0.30 3.41
CA LEU A 146 5.08 0.21 3.25
C LEU A 146 4.58 -1.23 3.25
N SER A 147 5.38 -2.16 2.72
CA SER A 147 5.06 -3.58 2.67
C SER A 147 4.99 -4.22 4.06
N ILE A 148 5.92 -3.89 4.96
CA ILE A 148 5.85 -4.39 6.35
C ILE A 148 4.61 -3.84 7.04
N LEU A 149 4.35 -2.53 6.90
CA LEU A 149 3.19 -1.90 7.53
C LEU A 149 1.92 -2.59 7.04
N LEU A 150 1.82 -2.84 5.73
CA LEU A 150 0.70 -3.55 5.13
C LEU A 150 0.53 -4.97 5.70
N ILE A 151 1.60 -5.75 5.77
CA ILE A 151 1.58 -7.12 6.35
C ILE A 151 1.22 -7.07 7.84
N GLY A 152 1.75 -6.09 8.56
CA GLY A 152 1.50 -5.88 9.98
C GLY A 152 0.03 -5.62 10.26
N PHE A 153 -0.66 -4.88 9.40
CA PHE A 153 -2.12 -4.73 9.48
C PHE A 153 -2.87 -5.97 8.98
N ARG A 154 -2.39 -6.62 7.91
CA ARG A 154 -3.08 -7.76 7.31
C ARG A 154 -2.11 -8.73 6.63
N MET A 155 -1.92 -9.89 7.26
CA MET A 155 -1.02 -10.95 6.80
C MET A 155 -1.39 -11.53 5.42
N SER A 156 -2.63 -11.40 4.97
CA SER A 156 -3.06 -11.89 3.65
C SER A 156 -2.30 -11.25 2.47
N TYR A 157 -1.67 -10.08 2.67
CA TYR A 157 -0.85 -9.44 1.66
C TYR A 157 0.59 -9.98 1.57
N LEU A 158 0.99 -10.92 2.44
CA LEU A 158 2.35 -11.46 2.48
C LEU A 158 2.79 -11.98 1.09
N ALA A 159 1.99 -12.84 0.47
CA ALA A 159 2.30 -13.40 -0.84
C ALA A 159 2.50 -12.30 -1.90
N LEU A 160 1.62 -11.31 -1.92
CA LEU A 160 1.69 -10.18 -2.85
C LEU A 160 2.98 -9.36 -2.66
N VAL A 161 3.33 -9.08 -1.41
CA VAL A 161 4.56 -8.35 -1.07
C VAL A 161 5.81 -9.10 -1.50
N VAL A 162 5.89 -10.41 -1.26
CA VAL A 162 7.02 -11.25 -1.71
C VAL A 162 7.14 -11.22 -3.24
N VAL A 163 6.02 -11.29 -3.95
CA VAL A 163 6.03 -11.18 -5.41
C VAL A 163 6.52 -9.79 -5.85
N LEU A 164 6.04 -8.72 -5.23
CA LEU A 164 6.44 -7.35 -5.60
C LEU A 164 7.91 -7.05 -5.29
N SER A 165 8.46 -7.56 -4.19
CA SER A 165 9.86 -7.34 -3.80
C SER A 165 10.86 -7.89 -4.82
N VAL A 166 10.47 -8.98 -5.51
CA VAL A 166 11.24 -9.61 -6.59
C VAL A 166 10.88 -9.01 -7.95
N ALA A 167 9.59 -8.84 -8.25
CA ALA A 167 9.14 -8.38 -9.57
C ALA A 167 9.56 -6.94 -9.87
N LEU A 168 9.46 -6.03 -8.89
CA LEU A 168 9.77 -4.61 -9.10
C LEU A 168 11.21 -4.36 -9.57
N PRO A 169 12.27 -4.88 -8.93
CA PRO A 169 13.63 -4.68 -9.43
C PRO A 169 13.90 -5.39 -10.77
N VAL A 170 13.12 -6.40 -11.16
CA VAL A 170 13.30 -7.15 -12.42
C VAL A 170 12.64 -6.47 -13.61
N LEU A 171 11.39 -6.00 -13.47
CA LEU A 171 10.55 -5.48 -14.57
C LEU A 171 11.21 -4.35 -15.40
N PRO A 172 11.86 -3.32 -14.81
CA PRO A 172 12.50 -2.25 -15.57
C PRO A 172 13.67 -2.73 -16.45
N PHE A 173 14.32 -3.83 -16.06
CA PHE A 173 15.52 -4.35 -16.72
C PHE A 173 15.20 -5.42 -17.77
N VAL A 174 14.13 -6.20 -17.60
CA VAL A 174 13.62 -7.09 -18.67
C VAL A 174 13.28 -6.29 -19.93
N ARG A 175 12.60 -5.14 -19.78
CA ARG A 175 12.31 -4.24 -20.91
C ARG A 175 13.57 -3.73 -21.62
N LEU A 176 14.65 -3.49 -20.88
CA LEU A 176 15.93 -3.08 -21.46
C LEU A 176 16.60 -4.21 -22.27
N VAL A 177 16.47 -5.46 -21.84
CA VAL A 177 17.03 -6.62 -22.56
C VAL A 177 16.22 -6.90 -23.83
N VAL A 178 14.88 -6.89 -23.75
CA VAL A 178 13.99 -7.13 -24.90
C VAL A 178 14.15 -6.03 -25.95
N ALA A 179 14.10 -4.74 -25.57
CA ALA A 179 14.26 -3.63 -26.52
C ALA A 179 15.65 -3.60 -27.20
N ASN A 180 16.69 -4.07 -26.51
CA ASN A 180 18.03 -4.20 -27.10
C ASN A 180 18.12 -5.40 -28.05
N ARG A 181 17.36 -6.49 -27.83
CA ARG A 181 17.35 -7.66 -28.71
C ARG A 181 16.78 -7.33 -30.09
N THR A 182 15.73 -6.51 -30.15
CA THR A 182 15.14 -6.03 -31.39
C THR A 182 16.10 -5.11 -32.17
N ARG A 183 16.87 -4.26 -31.48
CA ARG A 183 17.88 -3.40 -32.13
C ARG A 183 19.15 -4.15 -32.56
N ARG A 184 19.52 -5.24 -31.87
CA ARG A 184 20.70 -6.06 -32.20
C ARG A 184 20.56 -6.85 -33.51
N LEU A 185 19.34 -7.09 -33.99
CA LEU A 185 19.11 -7.72 -35.29
C LEU A 185 19.50 -6.82 -36.48
N LEU A 186 19.67 -5.51 -36.26
CA LEU A 186 19.92 -4.53 -37.32
C LEU A 186 21.40 -4.08 -37.44
N ILE A 187 22.28 -4.40 -36.47
CA ILE A 187 23.66 -3.88 -36.47
C ILE A 187 24.64 -4.92 -35.88
N PRO A 188 25.66 -5.39 -36.63
CA PRO A 188 26.67 -6.28 -36.09
C PRO A 188 27.79 -5.50 -35.37
N ARG A 189 28.17 -6.04 -34.20
CA ARG A 189 29.50 -5.96 -33.55
C ARG A 189 29.92 -4.65 -32.83
N ARG A 190 29.82 -4.69 -31.50
CA ARG A 190 30.87 -4.42 -30.48
C ARG A 190 30.18 -4.49 -29.11
N TRP A 191 30.52 -5.47 -28.28
CA TRP A 191 29.99 -5.56 -26.92
C TRP A 191 30.53 -4.38 -26.09
N PRO A 192 29.71 -3.42 -25.66
CA PRO A 192 30.23 -2.24 -24.99
C PRO A 192 30.14 -2.42 -23.47
N VAL A 193 31.15 -1.92 -22.78
CA VAL A 193 31.27 -1.67 -21.33
C VAL A 193 29.97 -1.17 -20.66
N ARG A 194 29.08 -0.54 -21.44
CA ARG A 194 27.74 -0.06 -21.04
C ARG A 194 26.76 -1.15 -20.56
N ILE A 195 26.94 -2.41 -20.95
CA ILE A 195 26.13 -3.55 -20.45
C ILE A 195 26.50 -3.85 -18.99
N SER A 196 27.79 -3.79 -18.64
CA SER A 196 28.29 -4.05 -17.29
C SER A 196 27.68 -3.09 -16.27
N HIS A 197 27.68 -1.78 -16.54
CA HIS A 197 27.13 -0.78 -15.61
C HIS A 197 25.60 -0.89 -15.43
N LYS A 198 24.86 -1.31 -16.46
CA LYS A 198 23.40 -1.59 -16.34
C LYS A 198 23.14 -2.85 -15.52
N LEU A 199 23.96 -3.89 -15.68
CA LEU A 199 23.89 -5.11 -14.90
C LEU A 199 24.27 -4.86 -13.43
N GLN A 200 25.30 -4.07 -13.17
CA GLN A 200 25.66 -3.64 -11.82
C GLN A 200 24.53 -2.86 -11.14
N LYS A 201 23.86 -1.94 -11.84
CA LYS A 201 22.68 -1.25 -11.31
C LYS A 201 21.52 -2.21 -11.06
N PHE A 202 21.27 -3.17 -11.94
CA PHE A 202 20.26 -4.21 -11.70
C PHE A 202 20.57 -4.99 -10.43
N ILE A 203 21.79 -5.51 -10.30
CA ILE A 203 22.24 -6.28 -9.13
C ILE A 203 22.11 -5.43 -7.86
N ALA A 204 22.54 -4.17 -7.90
CA ALA A 204 22.43 -3.28 -6.74
C ALA A 204 20.96 -3.06 -6.30
N HIS A 205 20.05 -2.80 -7.24
CA HIS A 205 18.63 -2.62 -6.92
C HIS A 205 17.97 -3.92 -6.44
N PHE A 206 18.35 -5.06 -7.02
CA PHE A 206 17.83 -6.37 -6.63
C PHE A 206 18.31 -6.75 -5.23
N VAL A 207 19.62 -6.67 -4.98
CA VAL A 207 20.22 -6.94 -3.67
C VAL A 207 19.65 -5.98 -2.62
N LEU A 208 19.51 -4.69 -2.93
CA LEU A 208 18.91 -3.73 -2.01
C LEU A 208 17.45 -4.10 -1.66
N SER A 209 16.64 -4.47 -2.66
CA SER A 209 15.24 -4.85 -2.43
C SER A 209 15.12 -6.08 -1.54
N VAL A 210 15.91 -7.13 -1.85
CA VAL A 210 15.90 -8.40 -1.11
C VAL A 210 16.47 -8.23 0.29
N ALA A 211 17.61 -7.55 0.44
CA ALA A 211 18.21 -7.30 1.74
C ALA A 211 17.30 -6.45 2.63
N ALA A 212 16.71 -5.38 2.08
CA ALA A 212 15.73 -4.57 2.81
C ALA A 212 14.55 -5.44 3.24
N MET A 213 13.97 -6.24 2.34
CA MET A 213 12.87 -7.14 2.69
C MET A 213 13.26 -8.11 3.82
N MET A 214 14.44 -8.73 3.78
CA MET A 214 14.87 -9.69 4.81
C MET A 214 15.06 -9.03 6.17
N VAL A 215 15.77 -7.89 6.23
CA VAL A 215 16.01 -7.13 7.46
C VAL A 215 14.68 -6.71 8.08
N LEU A 216 13.80 -6.19 7.24
CA LEU A 216 12.51 -5.66 7.65
C LEU A 216 11.52 -6.75 8.06
N HIS A 217 11.55 -7.91 7.40
CA HIS A 217 10.75 -9.06 7.82
C HIS A 217 11.27 -9.66 9.14
N HIS A 218 12.59 -9.73 9.33
CA HIS A 218 13.16 -10.19 10.59
C HIS A 218 12.75 -9.27 11.75
N ALA A 219 12.81 -7.95 11.54
CA ALA A 219 12.35 -6.97 12.52
C ALA A 219 10.85 -7.05 12.88
N TYR A 220 10.00 -7.56 11.97
CA TYR A 220 8.58 -7.77 12.27
C TYR A 220 8.30 -9.01 13.12
N LYS A 221 9.19 -10.00 13.09
CA LYS A 221 9.04 -11.28 13.83
C LYS A 221 9.64 -11.25 15.25
N ILE A 222 10.42 -10.22 15.57
CA ILE A 222 10.99 -9.95 16.91
C ILE A 222 9.99 -9.11 17.69
#